data_AF-A0A5K0XBY9-F1
#
_entry.id   AF-A0A5K0XBY9-F1
#
_cell.length_a   1.000
_cell.length_b   1.000
_cell.length_c   1.000
_cell.angle_alpha   90.00
_cell.angle_beta   90.00
_cell.angle_gamma   90.00
#
_symmetry.space_group_name_H-M   'P 1'
#
loop_
_entity.id
_entity.type
_entity.pdbx_description
1 polymer ?
#
loop_
_entity_poly.entity_id
_entity_poly.type
_entity_poly.pdbx_seq_one_letter_code
_entity_poly.pdbx_strand_id
1 'polypeptide(L)'
;VWDVLSNQEAVEIVSSAEQKETSAKILAESAVNAWKRRRPGLCADDCSAICLFFQSSSPRRQNNLVDGGTKNKGIVSPGGLVAFGR
;
A
#
# COMPACT_ATOMS: atom_id res chain seq x y z
N VAL A 1 1.45 -9.26 -10.49
CA VAL A 1 1.41 -9.14 -9.00
C VAL A 1 0.75 -10.34 -8.33
N TRP A 2 -0.47 -10.71 -8.75
CA TRP A 2 -1.21 -11.82 -8.15
C TRP A 2 -0.56 -13.21 -8.30
N ASP A 3 0.28 -13.40 -9.33
CA ASP A 3 1.00 -14.66 -9.52
C ASP A 3 2.03 -14.95 -8.42
N VAL A 4 2.42 -13.93 -7.64
CA VAL A 4 3.55 -13.99 -6.70
C VAL A 4 3.23 -13.50 -5.30
N LEU A 5 2.11 -12.77 -5.12
CA LEU A 5 1.59 -12.32 -3.83
C LEU A 5 0.16 -12.82 -3.64
N SER A 6 -0.12 -13.37 -2.46
CA SER A 6 -1.48 -13.65 -2.01
C SER A 6 -2.20 -12.38 -1.57
N ASN A 7 -3.53 -12.46 -1.52
CA ASN A 7 -4.37 -11.39 -0.97
C ASN A 7 -3.92 -10.90 0.41
N GLN A 8 -3.63 -11.85 1.29
CA GLN A 8 -3.25 -11.56 2.66
C GLN A 8 -1.89 -10.86 2.71
N GLU A 9 -0.90 -11.34 1.96
CA GLU A 9 0.41 -10.67 1.83
C GLU A 9 0.25 -9.24 1.29
N ALA A 10 -0.59 -9.03 0.27
CA ALA A 10 -0.82 -7.71 -0.30
C ALA A 10 -1.43 -6.74 0.73
N VAL A 11 -2.43 -7.18 1.50
CA VAL A 11 -3.05 -6.38 2.56
C VAL A 11 -2.05 -6.09 3.68
N GLU A 12 -1.25 -7.07 4.10
CA GLU A 12 -0.22 -6.89 5.12
C GLU A 12 0.81 -5.85 4.70
N ILE A 13 1.34 -5.94 3.48
CA ILE A 13 2.28 -4.97 2.93
C ILE A 13 1.68 -3.57 2.94
N VAL A 14 0.46 -3.40 2.43
CA VAL A 14 -0.20 -2.08 2.38
C VAL A 14 -0.52 -1.55 3.77
N SER A 15 -0.89 -2.41 4.72
CA SER A 15 -1.16 -2.03 6.10
C SER A 15 0.10 -1.66 6.88
N SER A 16 1.25 -2.25 6.52
CA SER A 16 2.55 -1.95 7.13
C SER A 16 3.16 -0.63 6.63
N ALA A 17 2.64 -0.08 5.52
CA ALA A 17 3.16 1.13 4.93
C ALA A 17 2.86 2.35 5.82
N GLU A 18 3.91 3.09 6.18
CA GLU A 18 3.80 4.28 7.03
C GLU A 18 3.11 5.45 6.31
N GLN A 19 3.24 5.51 4.99
CA GLN A 19 2.62 6.53 4.13
C GLN A 19 1.72 5.87 3.09
N LYS A 20 0.53 6.45 2.88
CA LYS A 20 -0.46 5.94 1.92
C LYS A 20 0.05 6.08 0.50
N GLU A 21 0.77 7.15 0.24
CA GLU A 21 1.35 7.53 -1.05
C GLU A 21 2.45 6.55 -1.49
N THR A 22 3.16 5.93 -0.54
CA THR A 22 4.22 4.96 -0.83
C THR A 22 3.74 3.51 -0.80
N SER A 23 2.56 3.25 -0.26
CA SER A 23 2.02 1.88 -0.13
C SER A 23 1.97 1.11 -1.45
N ALA A 24 1.53 1.74 -2.54
CA ALA A 24 1.45 1.11 -3.86
C ALA A 24 2.85 0.79 -4.41
N LYS A 25 3.83 1.67 -4.18
CA LYS A 25 5.22 1.45 -4.56
C LYS A 25 5.82 0.27 -3.77
N ILE A 26 5.63 0.23 -2.46
CA ILE A 26 6.12 -0.86 -1.60
C ILE A 26 5.51 -2.20 -2.04
N LEU A 27 4.22 -2.20 -2.38
CA LEU A 27 3.54 -3.39 -2.88
C LEU A 27 4.10 -3.87 -4.23
N ALA A 28 4.32 -2.96 -5.18
CA ALA A 28 4.91 -3.29 -6.47
C ALA A 28 6.34 -3.84 -6.32
N GLU A 29 7.18 -3.19 -5.51
CA GLU A 29 8.54 -3.66 -5.21
C GLU A 29 8.54 -5.03 -4.54
N SER A 30 7.61 -5.26 -3.62
CA SER A 30 7.42 -6.57 -2.97
C SER A 30 7.03 -7.65 -3.96
N ALA A 31 6.16 -7.33 -4.93
CA ALA A 31 5.76 -8.24 -5.99
C ALA A 31 6.95 -8.59 -6.90
N VAL A 32 7.75 -7.61 -7.31
CA VAL A 32 8.97 -7.83 -8.12
C VAL A 32 9.97 -8.72 -7.36
N ASN A 33 10.17 -8.47 -6.07
CA ASN A 33 11.06 -9.29 -5.24
C ASN A 33 10.52 -10.71 -5.06
N ALA A 34 9.21 -10.88 -4.90
CA ALA A 34 8.57 -12.19 -4.84
C ALA A 34 8.70 -12.95 -6.17
N TRP A 35 8.58 -12.28 -7.31
CA TRP A 35 8.82 -12.87 -8.63
C TRP A 35 10.24 -13.39 -8.77
N LYS A 36 11.25 -12.58 -8.43
CA LYS A 36 12.66 -12.99 -8.49
C LYS A 36 12.96 -14.23 -7.64
N ARG A 37 12.33 -14.37 -6.47
CA ARG A 37 12.47 -15.56 -5.61
C ARG A 37 11.72 -16.77 -6.12
N ARG A 38 10.45 -16.60 -6.51
CA ARG A 38 9.55 -17.72 -6.81
C ARG A 38 9.70 -18.23 -8.25
N ARG A 39 10.12 -17.38 -9.19
CA ARG A 39 10.25 -17.72 -10.62
C ARG A 39 11.60 -17.25 -11.19
N PRO A 40 12.72 -17.83 -10.72
CA PRO A 40 14.02 -17.53 -11.32
C PRO A 40 14.02 -17.97 -12.78
N GLY A 41 14.37 -17.04 -13.69
CA GLY A 41 14.53 -17.33 -15.12
C GLY A 41 13.30 -17.07 -16.02
N LEU A 42 12.14 -16.72 -15.46
CA LEU A 42 11.02 -16.20 -16.26
C LEU A 42 11.11 -14.68 -16.36
N CYS A 43 10.92 -14.14 -17.57
CA CYS A 43 10.79 -12.70 -17.80
C CYS A 43 9.64 -12.17 -16.92
N ALA A 44 9.92 -11.12 -16.15
CA ALA A 44 8.90 -10.44 -15.37
C ALA A 44 8.14 -9.47 -16.27
N ASP A 45 6.82 -9.52 -16.26
CA ASP A 45 5.98 -8.52 -16.90
C ASP A 45 5.90 -7.23 -16.07
N ASP A 46 5.39 -6.16 -16.68
CA ASP A 46 5.13 -4.91 -15.98
C ASP A 46 4.12 -5.11 -14.84
N CYS A 47 4.40 -4.54 -13.67
CA CYS A 47 3.51 -4.66 -12.51
C CYS A 47 2.82 -3.32 -12.20
N SER A 48 1.50 -3.29 -12.31
CA SER A 48 0.68 -2.14 -11.92
C SER A 48 -0.09 -2.43 -10.63
N ALA A 49 -0.01 -1.51 -9.66
CA ALA A 49 -0.71 -1.61 -8.37
C ALA A 49 -1.32 -0.26 -7.97
N ILE A 50 -2.54 -0.29 -7.42
CA ILE A 50 -3.25 0.87 -6.90
C ILE A 50 -3.72 0.54 -5.47
N CYS A 51 -3.44 1.43 -4.52
CA CYS A 51 -3.93 1.33 -3.14
C CYS A 51 -5.00 2.39 -2.88
N LEU A 52 -6.22 1.96 -2.58
CA LEU A 52 -7.35 2.83 -2.26
C LEU A 52 -7.60 2.81 -0.75
N PHE A 53 -7.46 3.96 -0.09
CA PHE A 53 -7.69 4.09 1.35
C PHE A 53 -9.04 4.73 1.61
N PHE A 54 -9.97 3.98 2.21
CA PHE A 54 -11.25 4.53 2.64
C PHE A 54 -11.04 5.26 3.98
N GLN A 55 -11.24 6.58 3.98
CA GLN A 55 -11.36 7.33 5.24
C GLN A 55 -12.68 6.92 5.89
N SER A 56 -12.64 6.26 7.05
CA SER A 56 -13.82 6.18 7.89
C SER A 56 -14.14 7.60 8.35
N SER A 57 -15.30 8.12 7.97
CA SER A 57 -15.82 9.38 8.49
C SER A 57 -16.15 9.21 9.97
N SER A 58 -15.14 9.32 10.85
CA SER A 58 -15.41 9.82 12.19
C SER A 58 -15.75 11.30 12.03
N PRO A 59 -16.84 11.82 12.65
CA PRO A 59 -17.23 13.21 12.46
C PRO A 59 -16.04 14.12 12.80
N ARG A 60 -15.58 14.84 11.78
CA ARG A 60 -14.55 15.88 11.85
C ARG A 60 -14.86 16.80 13.03
N ARG A 61 -14.13 16.72 14.14
CA ARG A 61 -13.86 17.90 14.95
C ARG A 61 -12.71 18.64 14.30
N GLN A 62 -13.06 19.39 13.26
CA GLN A 62 -12.15 20.26 12.55
C GLN A 62 -12.02 21.56 13.36
N ASN A 63 -11.06 21.61 14.28
CA ASN A 63 -10.62 22.88 14.86
C ASN A 63 -9.32 23.28 14.16
N ASN A 64 -9.38 24.41 13.45
CA ASN A 64 -8.25 25.09 12.84
C ASN A 64 -7.25 25.53 13.92
N LEU A 65 -6.02 25.02 13.89
CA LEU A 65 -4.86 25.65 14.51
C LEU A 65 -3.68 25.52 13.54
N VAL A 66 -3.25 26.66 13.03
CA VAL A 66 -1.97 26.86 12.34
C VAL A 66 -0.85 26.66 13.36
N ASP A 67 0.07 25.73 13.11
CA ASP A 67 1.47 25.83 13.54
C ASP A 67 2.35 24.79 12.83
N GLY A 68 3.66 25.06 12.79
CA GLY A 68 4.66 24.38 11.99
C GLY A 68 4.92 22.91 12.32
N GLY A 69 5.89 22.37 11.58
CA GLY A 69 6.17 20.95 11.44
C GLY A 69 6.05 20.11 12.71
N THR A 70 5.32 19.00 12.60
CA THR A 70 5.42 17.90 13.57
C THR A 70 5.13 16.57 12.87
N LYS A 71 5.96 15.59 13.19
CA LYS A 71 5.90 14.21 12.70
C LYS A 71 4.57 13.59 13.12
N ASN A 72 3.64 13.49 12.18
CA ASN A 72 2.34 12.88 12.44
C ASN A 72 2.47 11.36 12.32
N LYS A 73 2.56 10.69 13.47
CA LYS A 73 2.43 9.25 13.63
C LYS A 73 1.01 8.87 13.19
N GLY A 74 0.84 8.57 11.91
CA GLY A 74 -0.44 8.29 11.28
C GLY A 74 -1.01 6.98 11.81
N ILE A 75 -2.19 7.07 12.42
CA ILE A 75 -3.03 5.92 12.75
C ILE A 75 -3.34 5.19 11.44
N VAL A 76 -2.75 4.02 11.25
CA VAL A 76 -3.02 3.11 10.13
C VAL A 76 -4.50 2.74 10.20
N SER A 77 -5.29 3.27 9.26
CA SER A 77 -6.69 2.86 9.08
C SER A 77 -6.71 1.56 8.25
N PRO A 78 -7.40 0.49 8.68
CA PRO A 78 -7.26 -0.85 8.11
C PRO A 78 -8.05 -1.07 6.79
N GLY A 79 -8.59 -0.01 6.18
CA GLY A 79 -9.49 -0.12 5.03
C GLY A 79 -8.81 0.20 3.70
N GLY A 80 -7.89 -0.67 3.26
CA GLY A 80 -7.25 -0.57 1.95
C GLY A 80 -7.88 -1.55 0.93
N LEU A 81 -8.35 -1.07 -0.22
CA LEU A 81 -8.64 -1.93 -1.37
C LEU A 81 -7.44 -1.88 -2.33
N VAL A 82 -6.95 -3.05 -2.73
CA VAL A 82 -5.80 -3.18 -3.62
C VAL A 82 -6.30 -3.61 -5.00
N ALA A 83 -6.06 -2.79 -6.02
CA ALA A 83 -6.43 -3.09 -7.40
C ALA A 83 -5.16 -3.27 -8.26
N PHE A 84 -5.19 -4.24 -9.18
CA PHE A 84 -4.04 -4.63 -9.99
C PHE A 84 -4.38 -4.53 -11.49
N GLY A 85 -3.47 -3.94 -12.26
CA GLY A 85 -3.50 -3.97 -13.73
C GLY A 85 -2.70 -5.17 -14.26
N ARG A 86 -3.08 -5.68 -15.44
CA ARG A 86 -2.32 -6.71 -16.18
C ARG A 86 -1.03 -6.14 -16.73
#